data_AF-A0A2E0YNE4-F1
#
_entry.id   AF-A0A2E0YNE4-F1
#
_cell.length_a   1.000
_cell.length_b   1.000
_cell.length_c   1.000
_cell.angle_alpha   90.00
_cell.angle_beta   90.00
_cell.angle_gamma   90.00
#
_symmetry.space_group_name_H-M   'P 1'
#
loop_
_entity.id
_entity.type
_entity.pdbx_description
1 polymer ?
#
loop_
_entity_poly.entity_id
_entity_poly.type
_entity_poly.pdbx_seq_one_letter_code
_entity_poly.pdbx_strand_id
1 'polypeptide(L)'
;MASEASNACNSKKNKQMKKLVTVLLLVSVIAVHAQERKGDRKEMRKELREKMKDFTPQQMADLRVKKLTLALDLNESQQTRLLQLETDKAVTMKSRMENRKKRSELSSEELYEAKKNRLDAQIAYKKELKSILTEAQFEKWEKGRKGKRGMKKRRQGHKKR
;
A
#
# COMPACT_ATOMS: atom_id res chain seq x y z
N MET A 1 37.30 -28.66 -58.16
CA MET A 1 37.64 -27.45 -57.37
C MET A 1 36.43 -26.75 -56.70
N ALA A 2 35.17 -27.16 -56.92
CA ALA A 2 33.99 -26.54 -56.28
C ALA A 2 33.65 -27.07 -54.86
N SER A 3 34.19 -28.22 -54.45
CA SER A 3 33.87 -28.89 -53.18
C SER A 3 34.55 -28.24 -51.95
N GLU A 4 35.78 -27.76 -52.09
CA GLU A 4 36.56 -27.21 -50.97
C GLU A 4 36.12 -25.80 -50.55
N ALA A 5 35.65 -24.99 -51.50
CA ALA A 5 35.12 -23.64 -51.23
C ALA A 5 33.81 -23.67 -50.42
N SER A 6 32.99 -24.72 -50.60
CA SER A 6 31.72 -24.89 -49.88
C SER A 6 31.95 -25.23 -48.39
N ASN A 7 32.91 -26.10 -48.10
CA ASN A 7 33.25 -26.50 -46.73
C ASN A 7 33.89 -25.36 -45.90
N ALA A 8 34.73 -24.53 -46.52
CA ALA A 8 35.31 -23.35 -45.88
C ALA A 8 34.27 -22.28 -45.56
N CYS A 9 33.26 -22.10 -46.43
CA CYS A 9 32.15 -21.17 -46.22
C CYS A 9 31.24 -21.62 -45.06
N ASN A 10 30.93 -22.91 -44.95
CA ASN A 10 30.13 -23.47 -43.86
C ASN A 10 30.86 -23.45 -42.51
N SER A 11 32.17 -23.71 -42.49
CA SER A 11 32.99 -23.61 -41.27
C SER A 11 33.04 -22.18 -40.70
N LYS A 12 33.23 -21.17 -41.57
CA LYS A 12 33.18 -19.75 -41.17
C LYS A 12 31.81 -19.33 -40.65
N LYS A 13 30.71 -19.75 -41.32
CA LYS A 13 29.33 -19.48 -40.87
C LYS A 13 29.03 -20.11 -39.50
N ASN A 14 29.47 -21.35 -39.27
CA ASN A 14 29.34 -22.01 -37.96
C ASN A 14 30.15 -21.33 -36.86
N LYS A 15 31.36 -20.84 -37.15
CA LYS A 15 32.17 -20.10 -36.17
C LYS A 15 31.53 -18.76 -35.80
N GLN A 16 30.87 -18.08 -36.74
CA GLN A 16 30.12 -16.85 -36.47
C GLN A 16 28.79 -17.11 -35.73
N MET A 17 28.06 -18.17 -36.09
CA MET A 17 26.84 -18.61 -35.38
C MET A 17 27.13 -18.95 -33.92
N LYS A 18 28.23 -19.68 -33.64
CA LYS A 18 28.63 -20.02 -32.27
C LYS A 18 28.92 -18.77 -31.42
N LYS A 19 29.59 -17.76 -31.98
CA LYS A 19 29.84 -16.48 -31.29
C LYS A 19 28.54 -15.71 -30.98
N LEU A 20 27.58 -15.70 -31.91
CA LEU A 20 26.28 -15.08 -31.70
C LEU A 20 25.49 -15.78 -30.59
N VAL A 21 25.51 -17.12 -30.56
CA VAL A 21 24.88 -17.91 -29.49
C VAL A 21 25.55 -17.60 -28.14
N THR A 22 26.88 -17.51 -28.06
CA THR A 22 27.57 -17.19 -26.80
C THR A 22 27.24 -15.79 -26.29
N VAL A 23 27.16 -14.79 -27.17
CA VAL A 23 26.80 -13.41 -26.80
C VAL A 23 25.34 -13.33 -26.33
N LEU A 24 24.42 -14.02 -27.01
CA LEU A 24 23.01 -14.09 -26.60
C LEU A 24 22.86 -14.73 -25.21
N LEU A 25 23.63 -15.79 -24.94
CA LEU A 25 23.63 -16.48 -23.66
C LEU A 25 24.18 -15.60 -22.53
N LEU A 26 25.25 -14.83 -22.79
CA LEU A 26 25.78 -13.84 -21.84
C LEU A 26 24.80 -12.69 -21.53
N VAL A 27 24.11 -12.16 -22.55
CA VAL A 27 23.08 -11.11 -22.35
C VAL A 27 21.88 -11.65 -21.56
N SER A 28 21.51 -12.91 -21.76
CA SER A 28 20.39 -13.53 -21.03
C SER A 28 20.66 -13.68 -19.52
N VAL A 29 21.90 -13.95 -19.11
CA VAL A 29 22.27 -14.04 -17.68
C VAL A 29 22.15 -12.68 -16.98
N ILE A 30 22.49 -11.57 -17.64
CA ILE A 30 22.37 -10.22 -17.06
C ILE A 30 20.90 -9.81 -16.90
N ALA A 31 20.02 -10.21 -17.83
CA ALA A 31 18.59 -9.89 -17.78
C ALA A 31 17.86 -10.57 -16.61
N VAL A 32 18.25 -11.79 -16.23
CA VAL A 32 17.65 -12.53 -15.10
C VAL A 32 17.94 -11.86 -13.76
N HIS A 33 19.14 -11.29 -13.57
CA HIS A 33 19.50 -10.58 -12.34
C HIS A 33 18.80 -9.21 -12.17
N ALA A 34 18.13 -8.69 -13.20
CA ALA A 34 17.45 -7.40 -13.16
C ALA A 34 15.99 -7.46 -12.66
N GLN A 35 15.40 -8.67 -12.54
CA GLN A 35 13.94 -8.82 -12.41
C GLN A 35 13.40 -9.02 -10.98
N GLU A 36 14.24 -9.21 -9.96
CA GLU A 36 13.74 -9.74 -8.66
C GLU A 36 13.23 -8.72 -7.63
N ARG A 37 13.58 -7.43 -7.69
CA ARG A 37 13.36 -6.57 -6.49
C ARG A 37 11.94 -6.03 -6.26
N LYS A 38 11.01 -6.19 -7.22
CA LYS A 38 9.65 -5.62 -7.12
C LYS A 38 8.62 -6.58 -6.51
N GLY A 39 8.82 -7.90 -6.64
CA GLY A 39 7.96 -8.94 -6.05
C GLY A 39 8.08 -8.95 -4.53
N ASP A 40 9.31 -9.04 -4.02
CA ASP A 40 9.62 -9.21 -2.61
C ASP A 40 9.09 -8.08 -1.73
N ARG A 41 9.19 -6.83 -2.20
CA ARG A 41 8.63 -5.68 -1.45
C ARG A 41 7.10 -5.70 -1.35
N LYS A 42 6.42 -6.26 -2.35
CA LYS A 42 4.96 -6.37 -2.36
C LYS A 42 4.51 -7.50 -1.43
N GLU A 43 5.20 -8.63 -1.49
CA GLU A 43 5.05 -9.79 -0.60
C GLU A 43 5.26 -9.38 0.87
N MET A 44 6.42 -8.79 1.22
CA MET A 44 6.70 -8.33 2.59
C MET A 44 5.65 -7.35 3.13
N ARG A 45 5.16 -6.43 2.28
CA ARG A 45 4.09 -5.49 2.69
C ARG A 45 2.76 -6.19 2.91
N LYS A 46 2.47 -7.23 2.14
CA LYS A 46 1.26 -8.04 2.30
C LYS A 46 1.37 -8.83 3.61
N GLU A 47 2.49 -9.51 3.84
CA GLU A 47 2.74 -10.25 5.07
C GLU A 47 2.64 -9.36 6.31
N LEU A 48 3.30 -8.20 6.31
CA LEU A 48 3.19 -7.24 7.42
C LEU A 48 1.74 -6.81 7.65
N ARG A 49 0.98 -6.60 6.58
CA ARG A 49 -0.43 -6.21 6.68
C ARG A 49 -1.29 -7.35 7.23
N GLU A 50 -1.01 -8.59 6.90
CA GLU A 50 -1.70 -9.76 7.47
C GLU A 50 -1.41 -9.85 8.97
N LYS A 51 -0.15 -9.77 9.40
CA LYS A 51 0.23 -9.75 10.84
C LYS A 51 -0.44 -8.62 11.62
N MET A 52 -0.66 -7.47 10.99
CA MET A 52 -1.36 -6.34 11.63
C MET A 52 -2.87 -6.58 11.83
N LYS A 53 -3.49 -7.56 11.16
CA LYS A 53 -4.91 -7.89 11.38
C LYS A 53 -5.14 -8.60 12.72
N ASP A 54 -4.10 -9.25 13.23
CA ASP A 54 -4.17 -10.04 14.46
C ASP A 54 -4.13 -9.17 15.71
N PHE A 55 -3.85 -7.87 15.56
CA PHE A 55 -3.86 -6.95 16.68
C PHE A 55 -5.25 -6.79 17.30
N THR A 56 -5.27 -6.66 18.63
CA THR A 56 -6.49 -6.31 19.35
C THR A 56 -6.89 -4.86 19.03
N PRO A 57 -8.17 -4.49 19.15
CA PRO A 57 -8.59 -3.09 19.01
C PRO A 57 -7.79 -2.14 19.90
N GLN A 58 -7.46 -2.56 21.12
CA GLN A 58 -6.66 -1.78 22.06
C GLN A 58 -5.21 -1.58 21.57
N GLN A 59 -4.56 -2.62 21.06
CA GLN A 59 -3.21 -2.51 20.48
C GLN A 59 -3.19 -1.61 19.24
N MET A 60 -4.23 -1.70 18.40
CA MET A 60 -4.37 -0.82 17.23
C MET A 60 -4.55 0.64 17.65
N ALA A 61 -5.36 0.91 18.68
CA ALA A 61 -5.58 2.23 19.23
C ALA A 61 -4.29 2.81 19.83
N ASP A 62 -3.58 2.06 20.67
CA ASP A 62 -2.30 2.47 21.26
C ASP A 62 -1.28 2.88 20.19
N LEU A 63 -1.05 2.03 19.18
CA LEU A 63 -0.16 2.36 18.07
C LEU A 63 -0.63 3.59 17.28
N ARG A 64 -1.94 3.82 17.22
CA ARG A 64 -2.50 4.97 16.51
C ARG A 64 -2.28 6.25 17.28
N VAL A 65 -2.51 6.24 18.60
CA VAL A 65 -2.21 7.36 19.50
C VAL A 65 -0.73 7.68 19.43
N LYS A 66 0.17 6.71 19.60
CA LYS A 66 1.64 6.93 19.51
C LYS A 66 2.06 7.60 18.19
N LYS A 67 1.45 7.20 17.06
CA LYS A 67 1.69 7.84 15.77
C LYS A 67 1.15 9.26 15.68
N LEU A 68 0.02 9.55 16.34
CA LEU A 68 -0.53 10.90 16.42
C LEU A 68 0.33 11.76 17.35
N THR A 69 0.79 11.23 18.48
CA THR A 69 1.75 11.87 19.39
C THR A 69 3.00 12.28 18.65
N LEU A 70 3.64 11.35 17.91
CA LEU A 70 4.83 11.65 17.11
C LEU A 70 4.58 12.72 16.03
N ALA A 71 3.37 12.81 15.50
CA ALA A 71 3.05 13.73 14.41
C ALA A 71 2.59 15.11 14.91
N LEU A 72 1.97 15.19 16.08
CA LEU A 72 1.25 16.37 16.57
C LEU A 72 1.76 16.86 17.93
N ASP A 73 2.74 16.18 18.52
CA ASP A 73 3.35 16.51 19.80
C ASP A 73 2.29 16.56 20.92
N LEU A 74 1.53 15.47 21.05
CA LEU A 74 0.41 15.36 21.99
C LEU A 74 0.90 15.26 23.43
N ASN A 75 0.23 15.97 24.35
CA ASN A 75 0.46 15.80 25.78
C ASN A 75 -0.26 14.57 26.34
N GLU A 76 0.03 14.19 27.58
CA GLU A 76 -0.51 12.97 28.22
C GLU A 76 -2.05 12.97 28.34
N SER A 77 -2.64 14.11 28.68
CA SER A 77 -4.10 14.26 28.76
C SER A 77 -4.77 14.04 27.40
N GLN A 78 -4.18 14.60 26.34
CA GLN A 78 -4.64 14.40 24.97
C GLN A 78 -4.51 12.93 24.55
N GLN A 79 -3.38 12.28 24.86
CA GLN A 79 -3.14 10.87 24.54
C GLN A 79 -4.16 9.95 25.19
N THR A 80 -4.50 10.16 26.47
CA THR A 80 -5.49 9.37 27.19
C THR A 80 -6.90 9.49 26.57
N ARG A 81 -7.34 10.73 26.27
CA ARG A 81 -8.65 10.96 25.62
C ARG A 81 -8.70 10.36 24.22
N LEU A 82 -7.60 10.49 23.47
CA LEU A 82 -7.47 9.92 22.14
C LEU A 82 -7.44 8.40 22.14
N LEU A 83 -6.91 7.76 23.18
CA LEU A 83 -6.88 6.31 23.30
C LEU A 83 -8.29 5.75 23.32
N GLN A 84 -9.18 6.32 24.14
CA GLN A 84 -10.60 5.94 24.17
C GLN A 84 -11.25 6.11 22.79
N LEU A 85 -11.10 7.29 22.18
CA LEU A 85 -11.68 7.60 20.87
C LEU A 85 -11.15 6.67 19.75
N GLU A 86 -9.87 6.29 19.77
CA GLU A 86 -9.29 5.38 18.79
C GLU A 86 -9.64 3.91 19.07
N THR A 87 -9.87 3.51 20.33
CA THR A 87 -10.34 2.16 20.68
C THR A 87 -11.73 1.92 20.13
N ASP A 88 -12.68 2.82 20.34
CA ASP A 88 -14.06 2.69 19.82
C ASP A 88 -14.07 2.58 18.30
N LYS A 89 -13.23 3.40 17.66
CA LYS A 89 -13.04 3.37 16.22
C LYS A 89 -12.37 2.08 15.76
N ALA A 90 -11.40 1.54 16.49
CA ALA A 90 -10.74 0.28 16.17
C ALA A 90 -11.72 -0.90 16.27
N VAL A 91 -12.57 -0.94 17.30
CA VAL A 91 -13.64 -1.94 17.46
C VAL A 91 -14.60 -1.89 16.27
N THR A 92 -15.10 -0.69 15.95
CA THR A 92 -15.99 -0.47 14.80
C THR A 92 -15.34 -0.90 13.49
N MET A 93 -14.05 -0.59 13.29
CA MET A 93 -13.31 -0.98 12.09
C MET A 93 -13.12 -2.49 11.99
N LYS A 94 -12.86 -3.19 13.11
CA LYS A 94 -12.69 -4.65 13.14
C LYS A 94 -13.99 -5.36 12.77
N SER A 95 -15.10 -4.97 13.40
CA SER A 95 -16.44 -5.48 13.05
C SER A 95 -16.80 -5.24 11.56
N ARG A 96 -16.45 -4.07 11.00
CA ARG A 96 -16.65 -3.79 9.57
C ARG A 96 -15.77 -4.62 8.65
N MET A 97 -14.56 -5.00 9.08
CA MET A 97 -13.67 -5.87 8.31
C MET A 97 -14.18 -7.30 8.28
N GLU A 98 -14.67 -7.82 9.40
CA GLU A 98 -15.27 -9.16 9.51
C GLU A 98 -16.53 -9.26 8.64
N ASN A 99 -17.37 -8.23 8.66
CA ASN A 99 -18.59 -8.16 7.84
C ASN A 99 -18.35 -7.71 6.39
N ARG A 100 -17.10 -7.65 5.92
CA ARG A 100 -16.78 -7.14 4.59
C ARG A 100 -17.38 -7.97 3.45
N LYS A 101 -17.51 -9.30 3.62
CA LYS A 101 -18.10 -10.20 2.61
C LYS A 101 -19.59 -9.92 2.39
N LYS A 102 -20.34 -9.63 3.46
CA LYS A 102 -21.77 -9.27 3.40
C LYS A 102 -22.04 -7.95 2.68
N ARG A 103 -20.99 -7.16 2.41
CA ARG A 103 -21.12 -5.81 1.86
C ARG A 103 -21.23 -5.78 0.33
N SER A 104 -20.86 -6.87 -0.36
CA SER A 104 -21.05 -7.00 -1.82
C SER A 104 -22.47 -7.40 -2.21
N GLU A 105 -23.29 -7.81 -1.23
CA GLU A 105 -24.65 -8.33 -1.42
C GLU A 105 -25.73 -7.27 -1.08
N LEU A 106 -25.32 -6.07 -0.66
CA LEU A 106 -26.24 -5.01 -0.26
C LEU A 106 -26.97 -4.40 -1.47
N SER A 107 -28.26 -4.14 -1.31
CA SER A 107 -29.07 -3.34 -2.22
C SER A 107 -28.57 -1.89 -2.31
N SER A 108 -29.07 -1.13 -3.29
CA SER A 108 -28.74 0.29 -3.46
C SER A 108 -29.11 1.14 -2.25
N GLU A 109 -30.24 0.86 -1.61
CA GLU A 109 -30.73 1.59 -0.42
C GLU A 109 -29.86 1.29 0.80
N GLU A 110 -29.61 0.00 1.08
CA GLU A 110 -28.73 -0.40 2.18
C GLU A 110 -27.30 0.13 2.00
N LEU A 111 -26.84 0.20 0.75
CA LEU A 111 -25.54 0.77 0.42
C LEU A 111 -25.50 2.29 0.63
N TYR A 112 -26.59 2.99 0.37
CA TYR A 112 -26.74 4.42 0.67
C TYR A 112 -26.71 4.67 2.18
N GLU A 113 -27.54 3.99 2.96
CA GLU A 113 -27.58 4.11 4.41
C GLU A 113 -26.23 3.72 5.06
N ALA A 114 -25.59 2.65 4.57
CA ALA A 114 -24.25 2.28 5.04
C ALA A 114 -23.17 3.33 4.71
N LYS A 115 -23.32 4.09 3.61
CA LYS A 115 -22.44 5.21 3.26
C LYS A 115 -22.73 6.43 4.15
N LYS A 116 -23.99 6.78 4.35
CA LYS A 116 -24.46 7.87 5.22
C LYS A 116 -23.98 7.67 6.65
N ASN A 117 -24.27 6.52 7.27
CA ASN A 117 -23.82 6.17 8.62
C ASN A 117 -22.28 6.23 8.76
N ARG A 118 -21.54 5.87 7.71
CA ARG A 118 -20.07 6.02 7.71
C ARG A 118 -19.63 7.47 7.68
N LEU A 119 -20.32 8.33 6.94
CA LEU A 119 -20.02 9.76 6.88
C LEU A 119 -20.35 10.43 8.21
N ASP A 120 -21.49 10.10 8.81
CA ASP A 120 -21.90 10.61 10.12
C ASP A 120 -20.90 10.22 11.21
N ALA A 121 -20.46 8.95 11.24
CA ALA A 121 -19.39 8.51 12.14
C ALA A 121 -18.06 9.25 11.91
N GLN A 122 -17.75 9.63 10.65
CA GLN A 122 -16.55 10.43 10.36
C GLN A 122 -16.69 11.88 10.83
N ILE A 123 -17.89 12.45 10.74
CA ILE A 123 -18.21 13.80 11.21
C ILE A 123 -18.11 13.83 12.74
N ALA A 124 -18.77 12.90 13.43
CA ALA A 124 -18.72 12.77 14.88
C ALA A 124 -17.28 12.59 15.38
N TYR A 125 -16.54 11.64 14.80
CA TYR A 125 -15.13 11.44 15.15
C TYR A 125 -14.27 12.70 14.92
N LYS A 126 -14.51 13.44 13.83
CA LYS A 126 -13.77 14.68 13.56
C LYS A 126 -14.11 15.76 14.58
N LYS A 127 -15.36 15.86 15.02
CA LYS A 127 -15.81 16.79 16.06
C LYS A 127 -15.14 16.47 17.40
N GLU A 128 -15.17 15.20 17.83
CA GLU A 128 -14.47 14.75 19.05
C GLU A 128 -12.96 14.94 18.96
N LEU A 129 -12.36 14.68 17.80
CA LEU A 129 -10.93 14.94 17.63
C LEU A 129 -10.60 16.44 17.76
N LYS A 130 -11.48 17.31 17.27
CA LYS A 130 -11.29 18.77 17.37
C LYS A 130 -11.39 19.25 18.83
N SER A 131 -12.17 18.59 19.69
CA SER A 131 -12.26 18.95 21.11
C SER A 131 -11.03 18.51 21.93
N ILE A 132 -10.27 17.52 21.44
CA ILE A 132 -9.04 17.03 22.10
C ILE A 132 -7.79 17.78 21.64
N LEU A 133 -7.73 18.14 20.35
CA LEU A 133 -6.57 18.80 19.75
C LEU A 133 -6.63 20.32 19.89
N THR A 134 -5.47 20.97 19.92
CA THR A 134 -5.39 22.42 19.70
C THR A 134 -5.68 22.74 18.22
N GLU A 135 -6.06 23.98 17.92
CA GLU A 135 -6.35 24.38 16.53
C GLU A 135 -5.13 24.15 15.62
N ALA A 136 -3.92 24.47 16.08
CA ALA A 136 -2.69 24.21 15.34
C ALA A 136 -2.44 22.72 15.07
N GLN A 137 -2.67 21.85 16.07
CA GLN A 137 -2.56 20.40 15.92
C GLN A 137 -3.61 19.85 14.95
N PHE A 138 -4.85 20.35 15.03
CA PHE A 138 -5.95 19.95 14.17
C PHE A 138 -5.70 20.35 12.71
N GLU A 139 -5.19 21.54 12.46
CA GLU A 139 -4.75 21.98 11.14
C GLU A 139 -3.65 21.09 10.57
N LYS A 140 -2.62 20.78 11.37
CA LYS A 140 -1.51 19.88 10.98
C LYS A 140 -2.05 18.50 10.59
N TRP A 141 -3.01 17.99 11.37
CA TRP A 141 -3.70 16.73 11.07
C TRP A 141 -4.52 16.78 9.77
N GLU A 142 -5.28 17.86 9.52
CA GLU A 142 -6.04 18.08 8.27
C GLU A 142 -5.12 18.16 7.04
N LYS A 143 -4.03 18.94 7.12
CA LYS A 143 -3.00 19.06 6.08
C LYS A 143 -2.38 17.69 5.77
N GLY A 144 -2.04 16.92 6.80
CA GLY A 144 -1.53 15.55 6.66
C GLY A 144 -2.49 14.59 5.94
N ARG A 145 -3.80 14.77 6.10
CA ARG A 145 -4.83 14.01 5.34
C ARG A 145 -4.90 14.43 3.87
N LYS A 146 -4.83 15.72 3.58
CA LYS A 146 -4.89 16.26 2.20
C LYS A 146 -3.68 15.84 1.37
N GLY A 147 -2.47 15.91 1.93
CA GLY A 147 -1.23 15.51 1.24
C GLY A 147 -1.20 14.05 0.77
N LYS A 148 -1.74 13.13 1.57
CA LYS A 148 -1.86 11.70 1.21
C LYS A 148 -2.83 11.45 0.05
N ARG A 149 -3.85 12.29 -0.14
CA ARG A 149 -4.81 12.18 -1.26
C ARG A 149 -4.19 12.68 -2.57
N GLY A 150 -3.39 13.75 -2.53
CA GLY A 150 -2.70 14.31 -3.70
C GLY A 150 -1.68 13.35 -4.33
N MET A 151 -0.83 12.71 -3.52
CA MET A 151 0.16 11.75 -4.01
C MET A 151 -0.46 10.51 -4.67
N LYS A 152 -1.65 10.07 -4.23
CA LYS A 152 -2.33 8.91 -4.78
C LYS A 152 -2.86 9.15 -6.20
N LYS A 153 -3.27 10.39 -6.52
CA LYS A 153 -3.68 10.79 -7.89
C LYS A 153 -2.49 10.79 -8.87
N ARG A 154 -1.34 11.35 -8.46
CA ARG A 154 -0.13 11.40 -9.31
C ARG A 154 0.40 10.01 -9.69
N ARG A 155 0.30 9.02 -8.78
CA ARG A 155 0.69 7.62 -9.05
C ARG A 155 -0.27 6.84 -9.95
N GLN A 156 -1.54 7.25 -10.06
CA GLN A 156 -2.51 6.58 -10.94
C GLN A 156 -2.41 7.10 -12.38
N GLY A 157 -2.01 8.35 -12.59
CA GLY A 157 -1.78 8.92 -13.92
C GLY A 157 -0.63 8.24 -14.69
N HIS A 158 0.40 7.75 -14.00
CA HIS A 158 1.54 7.07 -14.64
C HIS A 158 1.32 5.58 -14.97
N LYS A 159 0.13 5.02 -14.69
CA LYS A 159 -0.18 3.61 -15.00
C LYS A 159 -0.99 3.41 -16.29
N LYS A 160 -1.33 4.49 -17.00
CA LYS A 160 -1.88 4.45 -18.35
C LYS A 160 -0.91 5.15 -19.30
N ARG A 161 0.05 4.40 -19.81
CA ARG A 161 0.77 4.61 -21.06
C ARG A 161 1.56 3.36 -21.36
#